data_AF-A0A953U9C5-F1
#
_entry.id   AF-A0A953U9C5-F1
#
_cell.length_a   1.000
_cell.length_b   1.000
_cell.length_c   1.000
_cell.angle_alpha   90.00
_cell.angle_beta   90.00
_cell.angle_gamma   90.00
#
_symmetry.space_group_name_H-M   'P 1'
#
loop_
_entity.id
_entity.type
_entity.pdbx_description
1 polymer ?
#
loop_
_entity_poly.entity_id
_entity_poly.type
_entity_poly.pdbx_seq_one_letter_code
_entity_poly.pdbx_strand_id
1 'polypeptide(L)'
;MQAIIPEVKFPQPDPCWLQAPVERSPQFLPVFARISIALQTTLRERVPAAYFDNLDAFQDVIRAYPMLIYQASRPFRARVRTDLTYDVLNPGLLTRLIRNARPGLTDLLAHTETKLREAGCDQVADQYRAKRAAHIIDDVQRLSKSRKCLFVLIRAESVLMNALIELGGLERLKPKEQTRRIALFAKRWSFQLRRLYPGTDYLWLAPALMDAATQALLSCQNQQPEPEPAAAQPIDP
;
A
#
# COMPACT_ATOMS: atom_id res chain seq x y z
N MET A 1 -10.28 30.96 -4.76
CA MET A 1 -8.90 30.75 -5.24
C MET A 1 -8.78 29.31 -5.72
N GLN A 2 -8.71 29.08 -7.03
CA GLN A 2 -8.46 27.75 -7.57
C GLN A 2 -6.98 27.45 -7.42
N ALA A 3 -6.63 26.45 -6.61
CA ALA A 3 -5.26 25.96 -6.54
C ALA A 3 -4.89 25.41 -7.92
N ILE A 4 -3.84 25.98 -8.53
CA ILE A 4 -3.20 25.42 -9.71
C ILE A 4 -2.59 24.09 -9.23
N ILE A 5 -3.30 22.98 -9.46
CA ILE A 5 -2.74 21.65 -9.22
C ILE A 5 -1.73 21.43 -10.36
N PRO A 6 -0.41 21.42 -10.10
CA PRO A 6 0.56 21.14 -11.15
C PRO A 6 0.21 19.81 -11.79
N GLU A 7 0.30 19.73 -13.11
CA GLU A 7 0.04 18.51 -13.86
C GLU A 7 1.12 17.48 -13.47
N VAL A 8 0.82 16.65 -12.46
CA VAL A 8 1.72 15.60 -12.00
C VAL A 8 1.79 14.56 -13.12
N LYS A 9 2.88 14.62 -13.91
CA LYS A 9 3.20 13.58 -14.88
C LYS A 9 3.45 12.28 -14.13
N PHE A 10 2.71 11.25 -14.49
CA PHE A 10 2.87 9.93 -13.88
C PHE A 10 4.26 9.37 -14.23
N PRO A 11 5.00 8.80 -13.25
CA PRO A 11 6.34 8.28 -13.47
C PRO A 11 6.34 7.17 -14.53
N GLN A 12 7.30 7.21 -15.45
CA GLN A 12 7.54 6.08 -16.35
C GLN A 12 8.16 4.94 -15.53
N PRO A 13 7.71 3.68 -15.72
CA PRO A 13 8.35 2.54 -15.06
C PRO A 13 9.82 2.44 -15.44
N ASP A 14 10.67 2.13 -14.46
CA ASP A 14 12.09 1.84 -14.67
C ASP A 14 12.27 0.66 -15.64
N PRO A 15 13.32 0.63 -16.50
CA PRO A 15 13.60 -0.50 -17.38
C PRO A 15 13.65 -1.87 -16.69
N CYS A 16 13.97 -1.96 -15.40
CA CYS A 16 13.96 -3.22 -14.65
C CYS A 16 12.59 -3.92 -14.66
N TRP A 17 11.49 -3.16 -14.85
CA TRP A 17 10.14 -3.70 -14.97
C TRP A 17 9.93 -4.54 -16.24
N LEU A 18 10.74 -4.35 -17.28
CA LEU A 18 10.68 -5.19 -18.48
C LEU A 18 10.97 -6.66 -18.14
N GLN A 19 11.88 -6.89 -17.19
CA GLN A 19 12.31 -8.19 -16.70
C GLN A 19 11.49 -8.68 -15.49
N ALA A 20 10.44 -7.96 -15.09
CA ALA A 20 9.60 -8.39 -13.98
C ALA A 20 8.92 -9.73 -14.32
N PRO A 21 8.88 -10.69 -13.37
CA PRO A 21 8.38 -12.03 -13.66
C PRO A 21 6.89 -12.02 -14.01
N VAL A 22 6.50 -12.86 -14.97
CA VAL A 22 5.07 -13.11 -15.27
C VAL A 22 4.43 -13.97 -14.19
N GLU A 23 3.12 -13.83 -13.97
CA GLU A 23 2.36 -14.53 -12.92
C GLU A 23 2.56 -16.05 -12.85
N ARG A 24 2.78 -16.68 -14.01
CA ARG A 24 2.98 -18.13 -14.11
C ARG A 24 4.38 -18.58 -13.68
N SER A 25 5.35 -17.67 -13.63
CA SER A 25 6.75 -18.02 -13.34
C SER A 25 6.95 -18.45 -11.88
N PRO A 26 7.95 -19.28 -11.59
CA PRO A 26 8.30 -19.64 -10.21
C PRO A 26 8.80 -18.44 -9.40
N GLN A 27 9.43 -17.45 -10.05
CA GLN A 27 9.92 -16.23 -9.40
C GLN A 27 8.82 -15.22 -9.05
N PHE A 28 7.60 -15.40 -9.58
CA PHE A 28 6.51 -14.43 -9.40
C PHE A 28 6.20 -14.15 -7.93
N LEU A 29 5.87 -15.19 -7.15
CA LEU A 29 5.44 -15.00 -5.76
C LEU A 29 6.54 -14.38 -4.89
N PRO A 30 7.80 -14.87 -4.89
CA PRO A 30 8.86 -14.24 -4.10
C PRO A 30 9.06 -12.76 -4.41
N VAL A 31 9.03 -12.38 -5.70
CA VAL A 31 9.24 -11.00 -6.14
C VAL A 31 8.04 -10.12 -5.78
N PHE A 32 6.84 -10.51 -6.22
CA PHE A 32 5.63 -9.70 -6.03
C PHE A 32 5.16 -9.64 -4.57
N ALA A 33 5.52 -10.63 -3.73
CA ALA A 33 5.32 -10.53 -2.29
C ALA A 33 6.14 -9.39 -1.67
N ARG A 34 7.41 -9.22 -2.07
CA ARG A 34 8.25 -8.12 -1.58
C ARG A 34 7.78 -6.76 -2.10
N ILE A 35 7.45 -6.68 -3.39
CA ILE A 35 6.86 -5.47 -3.99
C ILE A 35 5.58 -5.09 -3.24
N SER A 36 4.70 -6.05 -2.98
CA SER A 36 3.46 -5.81 -2.26
C SER A 36 3.70 -5.27 -0.85
N ILE A 37 4.67 -5.83 -0.11
CA ILE A 37 5.02 -5.32 1.23
C ILE A 37 5.55 -3.88 1.14
N ALA A 38 6.44 -3.59 0.19
CA ALA A 38 7.00 -2.24 0.01
C ALA A 38 5.91 -1.21 -0.31
N LEU A 39 5.00 -1.55 -1.23
CA LEU A 39 3.86 -0.72 -1.60
C LEU A 39 2.93 -0.45 -0.39
N GLN A 40 2.52 -1.53 0.29
CA GLN A 40 1.63 -1.47 1.45
C GLN A 40 2.23 -0.70 2.63
N THR A 41 3.54 -0.81 2.84
CA THR A 41 4.26 -0.07 3.87
C THR A 41 4.27 1.42 3.54
N THR A 42 4.68 1.77 2.32
CA THR A 42 4.73 3.16 1.86
C THR A 42 3.35 3.84 1.94
N LEU A 43 2.27 3.13 1.56
CA LEU A 43 0.91 3.66 1.68
C LEU A 43 0.51 3.89 3.14
N ARG A 44 0.77 2.94 4.04
CA ARG A 44 0.45 3.06 5.48
C ARG A 44 1.27 4.14 6.19
N GLU A 45 2.43 4.50 5.67
CA GLU A 45 3.23 5.60 6.20
C GLU A 45 2.76 6.95 5.65
N ARG A 46 2.66 7.07 4.31
CA ARG A 46 2.50 8.37 3.66
C ARG A 46 1.05 8.86 3.61
N VAL A 47 0.08 7.96 3.45
CA VAL A 47 -1.34 8.35 3.35
C VAL A 47 -1.85 8.91 4.68
N PRO A 48 -1.64 8.24 5.84
CA PRO A 48 -2.06 8.81 7.12
C PRO A 48 -1.29 10.07 7.48
N ALA A 49 0.02 10.13 7.19
CA ALA A 49 0.83 11.32 7.45
C ALA A 49 0.27 12.55 6.71
N ALA A 50 -0.08 12.41 5.44
CA ALA A 50 -0.69 13.49 4.67
C ALA A 50 -2.13 13.81 5.09
N TYR A 51 -2.93 12.81 5.47
CA TYR A 51 -4.29 13.03 5.96
C TYR A 51 -4.30 13.82 7.28
N PHE A 52 -3.37 13.51 8.19
CA PHE A 52 -3.26 14.12 9.52
C PHE A 52 -2.27 15.31 9.58
N ASP A 53 -1.85 15.82 8.43
CA ASP A 53 -1.09 17.06 8.33
C ASP A 53 -1.95 18.26 8.77
N ASN A 54 -3.25 18.24 8.44
CA ASN A 54 -4.23 19.19 8.95
C ASN A 54 -4.88 18.67 10.25
N LEU A 55 -4.82 19.47 11.33
CA LEU A 55 -5.43 19.14 12.61
C LEU A 55 -6.97 19.00 12.53
N ASP A 56 -7.63 19.67 11.59
CA ASP A 56 -9.08 19.56 11.41
C ASP A 56 -9.51 18.13 11.01
N ALA A 57 -8.60 17.36 10.41
CA ALA A 57 -8.86 15.97 10.04
C ALA A 57 -9.18 15.08 11.25
N PHE A 58 -8.74 15.47 12.45
CA PHE A 58 -9.04 14.77 13.70
C PHE A 58 -10.44 15.06 14.24
N GLN A 59 -11.15 16.06 13.73
CA GLN A 59 -12.52 16.35 14.16
C GLN A 59 -13.53 15.33 13.58
N ASP A 60 -13.30 14.82 12.38
CA ASP A 60 -14.14 13.80 11.74
C ASP A 60 -13.71 12.39 12.14
N VAL A 61 -14.14 11.93 13.32
CA VAL A 61 -13.83 10.58 13.82
C VAL A 61 -14.32 9.45 12.92
N ILE A 62 -15.34 9.68 12.08
CA ILE A 62 -15.85 8.68 11.13
C ILE A 62 -14.78 8.34 10.10
N ARG A 63 -13.92 9.31 9.75
CA ARG A 63 -12.80 9.13 8.81
C ARG A 63 -11.47 8.92 9.53
N ALA A 64 -11.20 9.66 10.59
CA ALA A 64 -9.93 9.57 11.31
C ALA A 64 -9.68 8.17 11.90
N TYR A 65 -10.69 7.56 12.54
CA TYR A 65 -10.50 6.25 13.17
C TYR A 65 -10.12 5.13 12.17
N PRO A 66 -10.82 4.96 11.03
CA PRO A 66 -10.37 4.06 9.97
C PRO A 66 -8.94 4.32 9.49
N MET A 67 -8.55 5.59 9.35
CA MET A 67 -7.20 5.96 8.92
C MET A 67 -6.14 5.52 9.95
N LEU A 68 -6.39 5.72 11.24
CA LEU A 68 -5.50 5.27 12.32
C LEU A 68 -5.40 3.73 12.39
N ILE A 69 -6.52 3.02 12.22
CA ILE A 69 -6.50 1.54 12.15
C ILE A 69 -5.70 1.07 10.95
N TYR A 70 -5.87 1.72 9.79
CA TYR A 70 -5.10 1.42 8.60
C TYR A 70 -3.60 1.64 8.82
N GLN A 71 -3.20 2.79 9.37
CA GLN A 71 -1.82 3.11 9.73
C GLN A 71 -1.20 2.09 10.69
N ALA A 72 -1.94 1.73 11.74
CA ALA A 72 -1.47 0.78 12.76
C ALA A 72 -1.46 -0.68 12.26
N SER A 73 -2.17 -1.00 11.18
CA SER A 73 -2.23 -2.34 10.64
C SER A 73 -0.89 -2.77 10.02
N ARG A 74 -0.55 -4.05 10.14
CA ARG A 74 0.66 -4.60 9.50
C ARG A 74 0.40 -4.83 8.00
N PRO A 75 1.39 -4.63 7.12
CA PRO A 75 1.31 -5.07 5.73
C PRO A 75 0.97 -6.55 5.61
N PHE A 76 0.18 -6.90 4.61
CA PHE A 76 -0.13 -8.28 4.30
C PHE A 76 1.12 -9.02 3.81
N ARG A 77 1.39 -10.18 4.41
CA ARG A 77 2.47 -11.08 3.97
C ARG A 77 1.87 -12.20 3.13
N ALA A 78 2.08 -12.11 1.82
CA ALA A 78 1.61 -13.10 0.87
C ALA A 78 2.15 -14.50 1.19
N ARG A 79 1.28 -15.50 1.09
CA ARG A 79 1.62 -16.93 1.24
C ARG A 79 1.35 -17.74 -0.02
N VAL A 80 0.45 -17.25 -0.86
CA VAL A 80 0.01 -17.88 -2.10
C VAL A 80 -0.03 -16.84 -3.20
N ARG A 81 0.06 -17.28 -4.47
CA ARG A 81 0.13 -16.39 -5.64
C ARG A 81 -1.08 -15.47 -5.80
N THR A 82 -2.26 -15.91 -5.37
CA THR A 82 -3.53 -15.20 -5.52
C THR A 82 -3.69 -14.05 -4.53
N ASP A 83 -2.94 -14.06 -3.43
CA ASP A 83 -3.19 -13.19 -2.28
C ASP A 83 -1.93 -12.37 -2.02
N LEU A 84 -1.85 -11.19 -2.63
CA LEU A 84 -0.74 -10.26 -2.41
C LEU A 84 -1.09 -9.15 -1.40
N THR A 85 -2.38 -8.88 -1.19
CA THR A 85 -2.89 -7.86 -0.25
C THR A 85 -4.03 -8.44 0.60
N TYR A 86 -4.52 -7.68 1.58
CA TYR A 86 -5.79 -8.02 2.23
C TYR A 86 -6.96 -7.97 1.24
N ASP A 87 -7.85 -8.94 1.30
CA ASP A 87 -9.11 -8.94 0.56
C ASP A 87 -10.27 -8.47 1.46
N VAL A 88 -10.95 -7.40 1.04
CA VAL A 88 -12.10 -6.84 1.75
C VAL A 88 -13.33 -7.75 1.72
N LEU A 89 -13.39 -8.71 0.80
CA LEU A 89 -14.45 -9.71 0.73
C LEU A 89 -14.16 -10.93 1.63
N ASN A 90 -12.94 -11.05 2.16
CA ASN A 90 -12.56 -12.14 3.05
C ASN A 90 -12.63 -11.69 4.53
N PRO A 91 -13.69 -12.09 5.28
CA PRO A 91 -13.87 -11.65 6.66
C PRO A 91 -12.76 -12.15 7.60
N GLY A 92 -12.14 -13.29 7.30
CA GLY A 92 -11.03 -13.84 8.09
C GLY A 92 -9.77 -12.97 7.97
N LEU A 93 -9.46 -12.49 6.76
CA LEU A 93 -8.33 -11.59 6.52
C LEU A 93 -8.56 -10.22 7.17
N LEU A 94 -9.77 -9.67 7.10
CA LEU A 94 -10.12 -8.42 7.76
C LEU A 94 -10.05 -8.53 9.30
N THR A 95 -10.55 -9.63 9.87
CA THR A 95 -10.41 -9.89 11.31
C THR A 95 -8.93 -9.92 11.73
N ARG A 96 -8.08 -10.54 10.90
CA ARG A 96 -6.63 -10.58 11.13
C ARG A 96 -5.99 -9.19 11.02
N LEU A 97 -6.40 -8.37 10.05
CA LEU A 97 -5.93 -6.99 9.90
C LEU A 97 -6.18 -6.20 11.18
N ILE A 98 -7.42 -6.22 11.67
CA ILE A 98 -7.85 -5.45 12.85
C ILE A 98 -7.14 -5.96 14.11
N ARG A 99 -7.08 -7.27 14.30
CA ARG A 99 -6.35 -7.87 15.44
C ARG A 99 -4.87 -7.45 15.45
N ASN A 100 -4.24 -7.41 14.28
CA ASN A 100 -2.83 -7.01 14.17
C ASN A 100 -2.60 -5.50 14.36
N ALA A 101 -3.62 -4.68 14.12
CA ALA A 101 -3.54 -3.22 14.31
C ALA A 101 -3.59 -2.82 15.79
N ARG A 102 -4.24 -3.61 16.64
CA ARG A 102 -4.52 -3.24 18.05
C ARG A 102 -3.29 -2.80 18.86
N PRO A 103 -2.14 -3.50 18.82
CA PRO A 103 -0.96 -3.05 19.58
C PRO A 103 -0.46 -1.68 19.08
N GLY A 104 -0.24 -1.55 17.76
CA GLY A 104 0.27 -0.31 17.18
C GLY A 104 -0.71 0.87 17.28
N LEU A 105 -2.01 0.58 17.34
CA LEU A 105 -3.04 1.61 17.49
C LEU A 105 -2.95 2.30 18.86
N THR A 106 -2.58 1.56 19.92
CA THR A 106 -2.46 2.14 21.26
C THR A 106 -1.36 3.19 21.32
N ASP A 107 -0.20 2.86 20.74
CA ASP A 107 0.95 3.77 20.67
C ASP A 107 0.66 4.98 19.78
N LEU A 108 0.02 4.73 18.63
CA LEU A 108 -0.37 5.79 17.69
C LEU A 108 -1.37 6.77 18.31
N LEU A 109 -2.32 6.27 19.09
CA LEU A 109 -3.29 7.09 19.82
C LEU A 109 -2.62 7.92 20.92
N ALA A 110 -1.67 7.35 21.69
CA ALA A 110 -0.91 8.10 22.69
C ALA A 110 -0.12 9.26 22.06
N HIS A 111 0.53 9.01 20.91
CA HIS A 111 1.23 10.04 20.16
C HIS A 111 0.27 11.11 19.62
N THR A 112 -0.87 10.69 19.06
CA THR A 112 -1.91 11.59 18.54
C THR A 112 -2.51 12.46 19.63
N GLU A 113 -2.82 11.89 20.80
CA GLU A 113 -3.32 12.64 21.96
C GLU A 113 -2.32 13.73 22.36
N THR A 114 -1.03 13.38 22.48
CA THR A 114 0.03 14.33 22.84
C THR A 114 0.11 15.48 21.83
N LYS A 115 0.19 15.16 20.53
CA LYS A 115 0.20 16.15 19.44
C LYS A 115 -0.99 17.11 19.50
N LEU A 116 -2.20 16.58 19.75
CA LEU A 116 -3.42 17.40 19.81
C LEU A 116 -3.45 18.32 21.04
N ARG A 117 -2.96 17.85 22.20
CA ARG A 117 -2.86 18.67 23.41
C ARG A 117 -1.84 19.79 23.25
N GLU A 118 -0.67 19.50 22.67
CA GLU A 118 0.35 20.50 22.38
C GLU A 118 -0.17 21.59 21.42
N ALA A 119 -1.08 21.23 20.52
CA ALA A 119 -1.77 22.17 19.64
C ALA A 119 -2.96 22.92 20.28
N GLY A 120 -3.25 22.69 21.57
CA GLY A 120 -4.37 23.32 22.29
C GLY A 120 -5.75 22.72 22.00
N CYS A 121 -5.82 21.55 21.35
CA CYS A 121 -7.06 20.90 20.94
C CYS A 121 -7.54 19.85 21.96
N ASP A 122 -7.63 20.22 23.25
CA ASP A 122 -7.89 19.28 24.35
C ASP A 122 -9.16 18.42 24.18
N GLN A 123 -10.26 19.03 23.75
CA GLN A 123 -11.53 18.33 23.54
C GLN A 123 -11.43 17.28 22.43
N VAL A 124 -10.64 17.55 21.40
CA VAL A 124 -10.38 16.60 20.31
C VAL A 124 -9.43 15.52 20.81
N ALA A 125 -8.36 15.87 21.53
CA ALA A 125 -7.40 14.94 22.10
C ALA A 125 -8.05 13.85 22.97
N ASP A 126 -9.10 14.19 23.71
CA ASP A 126 -9.87 13.24 24.53
C ASP A 126 -10.57 12.12 23.72
N GLN A 127 -10.80 12.35 22.44
CA GLN A 127 -11.34 11.33 21.52
C GLN A 127 -10.27 10.30 21.11
N TYR A 128 -8.99 10.66 21.21
CA TYR A 128 -7.84 9.85 20.79
C TYR A 128 -7.05 9.25 21.95
N ARG A 129 -7.59 9.22 23.17
CA ARG A 129 -6.90 8.61 24.32
C ARG A 129 -6.54 7.15 24.04
N ALA A 130 -5.31 6.73 24.38
CA ALA A 130 -4.83 5.36 24.14
C ALA A 130 -5.76 4.25 24.67
N LYS A 131 -6.37 4.47 25.85
CA LYS A 131 -7.35 3.54 26.46
C LYS A 131 -8.60 3.29 25.61
N ARG A 132 -8.88 4.14 24.62
CA ARG A 132 -10.04 4.01 23.72
C ARG A 132 -9.78 3.10 22.52
N ALA A 133 -8.57 2.56 22.35
CA ALA A 133 -8.20 1.74 21.19
C ALA A 133 -9.22 0.63 20.88
N ALA A 134 -9.70 -0.10 21.89
CA ALA A 134 -10.71 -1.15 21.71
C ALA A 134 -12.06 -0.59 21.23
N HIS A 135 -12.55 0.48 21.86
CA HIS A 135 -13.80 1.14 21.48
C HIS A 135 -13.73 1.72 20.06
N ILE A 136 -12.58 2.28 19.66
CA ILE A 136 -12.36 2.80 18.31
C ILE A 136 -12.45 1.68 17.27
N ILE A 137 -11.85 0.53 17.55
CA ILE A 137 -11.96 -0.66 16.71
C ILE A 137 -13.43 -1.08 16.57
N ASP A 138 -14.15 -1.19 17.69
CA ASP A 138 -15.55 -1.59 17.71
C ASP A 138 -16.44 -0.61 16.93
N ASP A 139 -16.21 0.70 17.08
CA ASP A 139 -16.92 1.74 16.33
C ASP A 139 -16.67 1.63 14.84
N VAL A 140 -15.41 1.44 14.41
CA VAL A 140 -15.10 1.29 12.98
C VAL A 140 -15.74 0.03 12.40
N GLN A 141 -15.82 -1.05 13.16
CA GLN A 141 -16.48 -2.29 12.73
C GLN A 141 -18.00 -2.14 12.66
N ARG A 142 -18.61 -1.45 13.63
CA ARG A 142 -20.06 -1.28 13.76
C ARG A 142 -20.63 -0.24 12.78
N LEU A 143 -19.98 0.92 12.67
CA LEU A 143 -20.48 2.05 11.90
C LEU A 143 -20.19 1.86 10.41
N SER A 144 -21.24 1.78 9.60
CA SER A 144 -21.13 1.47 8.17
C SER A 144 -20.27 2.48 7.39
N LYS A 145 -20.34 3.77 7.74
CA LYS A 145 -19.53 4.83 7.10
C LYS A 145 -18.04 4.67 7.42
N SER A 146 -17.69 4.46 8.68
CA SER A 146 -16.31 4.24 9.12
C SER A 146 -15.73 2.96 8.50
N ARG A 147 -16.49 1.86 8.53
CA ARG A 147 -16.09 0.59 7.91
C ARG A 147 -15.81 0.75 6.41
N LYS A 148 -16.67 1.47 5.69
CA LYS A 148 -16.47 1.76 4.26
C LYS A 148 -15.17 2.52 4.02
N CYS A 149 -14.83 3.49 4.86
CA CYS A 149 -13.58 4.24 4.72
C CYS A 149 -12.34 3.33 4.87
N LEU A 150 -12.35 2.41 5.84
CA LEU A 150 -11.28 1.41 5.98
C LEU A 150 -11.19 0.51 4.74
N PHE A 151 -12.33 0.06 4.22
CA PHE A 151 -12.36 -0.84 3.06
C PHE A 151 -11.88 -0.17 1.78
N VAL A 152 -12.13 1.13 1.61
CA VAL A 152 -11.62 1.88 0.45
C VAL A 152 -10.08 1.89 0.45
N LEU A 153 -9.45 2.11 1.61
CA LEU A 153 -7.98 2.06 1.74
C LEU A 153 -7.44 0.69 1.37
N ILE A 154 -7.99 -0.38 1.96
CA ILE A 154 -7.53 -1.75 1.73
C ILE A 154 -7.73 -2.17 0.25
N ARG A 155 -8.91 -1.90 -0.30
CA ARG A 155 -9.23 -2.19 -1.71
C ARG A 155 -8.28 -1.46 -2.65
N ALA A 156 -7.89 -0.24 -2.33
CA ALA A 156 -6.97 0.53 -3.15
C ALA A 156 -5.62 -0.17 -3.28
N GLU A 157 -5.12 -0.80 -2.21
CA GLU A 157 -3.86 -1.56 -2.26
C GLU A 157 -3.96 -2.68 -3.29
N SER A 158 -5.05 -3.45 -3.29
CA SER A 158 -5.28 -4.52 -4.26
C SER A 158 -5.34 -4.00 -5.69
N VAL A 159 -6.02 -2.87 -5.92
CA VAL A 159 -6.13 -2.25 -7.25
C VAL A 159 -4.76 -1.80 -7.77
N LEU A 160 -3.98 -1.12 -6.92
CA LEU A 160 -2.63 -0.68 -7.27
C LEU A 160 -1.70 -1.87 -7.52
N MET A 161 -1.78 -2.89 -6.67
CA MET A 161 -0.98 -4.10 -6.77
C MET A 161 -1.29 -4.89 -8.05
N ASN A 162 -2.57 -5.08 -8.37
CA ASN A 162 -2.99 -5.76 -9.60
C ASN A 162 -2.49 -5.03 -10.85
N ALA A 163 -2.50 -3.70 -10.84
CA ALA A 163 -1.94 -2.92 -11.93
C ALA A 163 -0.42 -3.10 -12.06
N LEU A 164 0.34 -3.27 -10.96
CA LEU A 164 1.78 -3.61 -11.04
C LEU A 164 2.02 -5.00 -11.63
N ILE A 165 1.17 -5.98 -11.30
CA ILE A 165 1.26 -7.34 -11.86
C ILE A 165 1.14 -7.31 -13.39
N GLU A 166 0.30 -6.42 -13.95
CA GLU A 166 0.14 -6.26 -15.39
C GLU A 166 1.39 -5.70 -16.10
N LEU A 167 2.34 -5.13 -15.35
CA LEU A 167 3.66 -4.75 -15.87
C LEU A 167 4.63 -5.94 -15.97
N GLY A 168 4.27 -7.12 -15.45
CA GLY A 168 5.08 -8.33 -15.60
C GLY A 168 5.13 -8.81 -17.05
N GLY A 169 6.32 -9.23 -17.50
CA GLY A 169 6.53 -9.81 -18.84
C GLY A 169 6.38 -8.84 -20.01
N LEU A 170 6.57 -7.54 -19.78
CA LEU A 170 6.55 -6.54 -20.86
C LEU A 170 7.61 -6.82 -21.95
N GLU A 171 8.77 -7.40 -21.58
CA GLU A 171 9.84 -7.76 -22.53
C GLU A 171 9.36 -8.64 -23.69
N ARG A 172 8.32 -9.46 -23.48
CA ARG A 172 7.83 -10.44 -24.46
C ARG A 172 6.85 -9.84 -25.47
N LEU A 173 6.48 -8.58 -25.27
CA LEU A 173 5.49 -7.88 -26.08
C LEU A 173 6.16 -7.00 -27.12
N LYS A 174 5.42 -6.69 -28.18
CA LYS A 174 5.87 -5.70 -29.17
C LYS A 174 5.90 -4.29 -28.54
N PRO A 175 6.79 -3.37 -28.96
CA PRO A 175 6.90 -2.04 -28.38
C PRO A 175 5.58 -1.26 -28.26
N LYS A 176 4.72 -1.34 -29.29
CA LYS A 176 3.39 -0.71 -29.29
C LYS A 176 2.48 -1.23 -28.17
N GLU A 177 2.56 -2.53 -27.88
CA GLU A 177 1.78 -3.16 -26.81
C GLU A 177 2.35 -2.82 -25.43
N GLN A 178 3.68 -2.71 -25.31
CA GLN A 178 4.34 -2.25 -24.10
C GLN A 178 3.87 -0.83 -23.73
N THR A 179 3.96 0.12 -24.67
CA THR A 179 3.48 1.50 -24.46
C THR A 179 2.01 1.54 -24.05
N ARG A 180 1.16 0.72 -24.69
CA ARG A 180 -0.27 0.64 -24.35
C ARG A 180 -0.50 0.15 -22.92
N ARG A 181 0.23 -0.89 -22.48
CA ARG A 181 0.11 -1.42 -21.11
C ARG A 181 0.60 -0.42 -20.08
N ILE A 182 1.73 0.24 -20.33
CA ILE A 182 2.27 1.29 -19.44
C ILE A 182 1.28 2.46 -19.33
N ALA A 183 0.66 2.89 -20.44
CA ALA A 183 -0.37 3.93 -20.41
C ALA A 183 -1.62 3.52 -19.62
N LEU A 184 -2.06 2.25 -19.76
CA LEU A 184 -3.20 1.72 -18.99
C LEU A 184 -2.88 1.66 -17.49
N PHE A 185 -1.68 1.21 -17.15
CA PHE A 185 -1.15 1.20 -15.79
C PHE A 185 -1.21 2.61 -15.17
N ALA A 186 -0.58 3.60 -15.83
CA ALA A 186 -0.55 4.98 -15.37
C ALA A 186 -1.95 5.56 -15.17
N LYS A 187 -2.88 5.27 -16.10
CA LYS A 187 -4.29 5.69 -16.00
C LYS A 187 -4.98 5.09 -14.78
N ARG A 188 -4.82 3.78 -14.54
CA ARG A 188 -5.45 3.08 -13.41
C ARG A 188 -4.91 3.57 -12.07
N TRP A 189 -3.58 3.71 -11.96
CA TRP A 189 -2.95 4.25 -10.76
C TRP A 189 -3.37 5.68 -10.48
N SER A 190 -3.34 6.55 -11.49
CA SER A 190 -3.76 7.95 -11.33
C SER A 190 -5.20 8.06 -10.86
N PHE A 191 -6.10 7.26 -11.44
CA PHE A 191 -7.50 7.21 -11.02
C PHE A 191 -7.65 6.72 -9.59
N GLN A 192 -6.93 5.66 -9.21
CA GLN A 192 -7.03 5.09 -7.87
C GLN A 192 -6.45 6.02 -6.80
N LEU A 193 -5.31 6.67 -7.04
CA LEU A 193 -4.68 7.59 -6.10
C LEU A 193 -5.52 8.85 -5.85
N ARG A 194 -6.16 9.39 -6.90
CA ARG A 194 -7.12 10.52 -6.76
C ARG A 194 -8.36 10.18 -5.94
N ARG A 195 -8.66 8.90 -5.75
CA ARG A 195 -9.85 8.39 -5.05
C ARG A 195 -9.49 7.52 -3.85
N LEU A 196 -8.23 7.55 -3.43
CA LEU A 196 -7.69 6.68 -2.39
C LEU A 196 -8.39 6.90 -1.06
N TYR A 197 -8.67 8.16 -0.72
CA TYR A 197 -9.42 8.52 0.47
C TYR A 197 -10.26 9.78 0.25
N PRO A 198 -11.47 9.90 0.83
CA PRO A 198 -12.35 11.03 0.54
C PRO A 198 -11.74 12.39 0.91
N GLY A 199 -11.73 13.31 -0.07
CA GLY A 199 -11.38 14.72 0.15
C GLY A 199 -9.91 15.09 -0.12
N THR A 200 -9.06 14.14 -0.52
CA THR A 200 -7.64 14.40 -0.78
C THR A 200 -7.19 13.72 -2.07
N ASP A 201 -6.47 14.46 -2.93
CA ASP A 201 -5.80 13.89 -4.09
C ASP A 201 -4.41 13.38 -3.70
N TYR A 202 -4.17 12.07 -3.84
CA TYR A 202 -2.89 11.43 -3.53
C TYR A 202 -2.03 11.14 -4.77
N LEU A 203 -2.33 11.75 -5.93
CA LEU A 203 -1.52 11.53 -7.14
C LEU A 203 -0.04 11.86 -6.94
N TRP A 204 0.28 12.80 -6.05
CA TRP A 204 1.65 13.14 -5.66
C TRP A 204 2.43 11.97 -5.03
N LEU A 205 1.75 10.92 -4.55
CA LEU A 205 2.40 9.70 -4.04
C LEU A 205 2.91 8.76 -5.14
N ALA A 206 2.46 8.93 -6.40
CA ALA A 206 2.79 8.01 -7.47
C ALA A 206 4.31 7.76 -7.62
N PRO A 207 5.19 8.77 -7.61
CA PRO A 207 6.64 8.56 -7.67
C PRO A 207 7.16 7.72 -6.51
N ALA A 208 6.84 8.09 -5.26
CA ALA A 208 7.34 7.38 -4.08
C ALA A 208 6.87 5.91 -4.04
N LEU A 209 5.65 5.63 -4.48
CA LEU A 209 5.13 4.27 -4.57
C LEU A 209 5.83 3.45 -5.66
N MET A 210 6.10 4.07 -6.82
CA MET A 210 6.85 3.43 -7.90
C MET A 210 8.30 3.18 -7.51
N ASP A 211 8.94 4.12 -6.82
CA ASP A 211 10.31 3.97 -6.33
C ASP A 211 10.39 2.81 -5.33
N ALA A 212 9.49 2.76 -4.36
CA ALA A 212 9.44 1.68 -3.37
C ALA A 212 9.23 0.30 -4.03
N ALA A 213 8.33 0.21 -5.02
CA ALA A 213 8.09 -1.01 -5.77
C ALA A 213 9.30 -1.42 -6.62
N THR A 214 9.96 -0.45 -7.26
CA THR A 214 11.15 -0.65 -8.10
C THR A 214 12.33 -1.12 -7.28
N GLN A 215 12.59 -0.50 -6.12
CA GLN A 215 13.65 -0.93 -5.22
C GLN A 215 13.43 -2.36 -4.69
N ALA A 216 12.18 -2.70 -4.38
CA ALA A 216 11.83 -4.07 -3.99
C ALA A 216 12.10 -5.08 -5.12
N LEU A 217 11.77 -4.74 -6.37
CA LEU A 217 12.07 -5.57 -7.55
C LEU A 217 13.58 -5.76 -7.75
N LEU A 218 14.35 -4.68 -7.76
CA LEU A 218 15.81 -4.71 -7.93
C LEU A 218 16.48 -5.54 -6.82
N SER A 219 16.02 -5.43 -5.57
CA SER A 219 16.55 -6.21 -4.45
C SER A 219 16.42 -7.72 -4.64
N CYS A 220 15.40 -8.18 -5.39
CA CYS A 220 15.22 -9.60 -5.69
C CYS A 220 16.08 -10.05 -6.88
N GLN A 221 16.22 -9.20 -7.90
CA GLN A 221 17.05 -9.49 -9.07
C GLN A 221 18.53 -9.61 -8.68
N ASN A 222 19.00 -8.76 -7.77
CA ASN A 222 20.38 -8.80 -7.25
C ASN A 222 20.65 -9.96 -6.28
N GLN A 223 19.61 -10.69 -5.84
CA GLN A 223 19.74 -11.83 -4.91
C GLN A 223 19.62 -13.19 -5.60
N GLN A 224 19.56 -13.25 -6.94
CA GLN A 224 19.66 -14.53 -7.64
C GLN A 224 21.11 -15.06 -7.51
N PRO A 225 21.32 -16.24 -6.89
CA PRO A 225 22.65 -16.85 -6.88
C PRO A 225 23.11 -17.16 -8.31
N GLU A 226 24.39 -16.97 -8.58
CA GLU A 226 25.04 -17.45 -9.79
C GLU A 226 24.68 -18.93 -10.03
N PRO A 227 24.52 -19.37 -11.30
CA PRO A 227 24.31 -20.78 -11.58
C PRO A 227 25.47 -21.60 -11.01
N GLU A 228 25.13 -22.65 -10.25
CA GLU A 228 26.06 -23.67 -9.77
C GLU A 228 27.06 -24.04 -10.87
N PRO A 229 28.38 -24.07 -10.59
CA PRO A 229 29.36 -24.50 -11.57
C PRO A 229 29.01 -25.91 -12.03
N ALA A 230 28.87 -26.07 -13.35
CA ALA A 230 28.51 -27.32 -14.01
C ALA A 230 29.31 -28.47 -13.39
N ALA A 231 28.59 -29.49 -12.90
CA ALA A 231 29.17 -30.71 -12.38
C ALA A 231 30.22 -31.23 -13.37
N ALA A 232 31.46 -31.35 -12.88
CA ALA A 232 32.56 -31.95 -13.61
C ALA A 232 32.11 -33.30 -14.15
N GLN A 233 32.19 -33.47 -15.48
CA GLN A 233 31.95 -34.76 -16.09
C GLN A 233 32.98 -35.77 -15.54
N PRO A 234 32.57 -36.99 -15.18
CA PRO A 234 33.52 -38.02 -14.79
C PRO A 234 34.42 -38.35 -15.99
N ILE A 235 35.72 -38.27 -15.75
CA ILE A 235 36.74 -38.80 -16.65
C ILE A 235 36.64 -40.32 -16.53
N ASP A 236 36.09 -40.97 -17.55
CA ASP A 236 36.12 -42.44 -17.65
C ASP A 236 37.57 -42.90 -17.97
N PRO A 237 38.05 -43.97 -17.32
CA PRO A 237 39.38 -44.55 -17.54
C PRO A 237 39.50 -45.39 -18.82
#